data_AF-A0A353T2K6-F1
#
_entry.id   AF-A0A353T2K6-F1
#
_cell.length_a   1.000
_cell.length_b   1.000
_cell.length_c   1.000
_cell.angle_alpha   90.00
_cell.angle_beta   90.00
_cell.angle_gamma   90.00
#
_symmetry.space_group_name_H-M   'P 1'
#
loop_
_entity.id
_entity.type
_entity.pdbx_description
1 polymer ?
#
loop_
_entity_poly.entity_id
_entity_poly.type
_entity_poly.pdbx_seq_one_letter_code
_entity_poly.pdbx_strand_id
1 'polypeptide(L)' 'LLAIDMALAGIKSVIPADEVITAMGEVGRSMPESLRETAKGGIAATPTGKKIAERLTKSSNPHSRLS' A
#
# COMPACT_ATOMS: atom_id res chain seq x y z
N LEU A 1 3.25 11.01 -11.00
CA LEU A 1 3.44 12.06 -12.03
C LEU A 1 3.29 11.46 -13.41
N LEU A 2 4.23 10.61 -13.87
CA LEU A 2 4.15 9.96 -15.20
C LEU A 2 2.79 9.33 -15.56
N ALA A 3 2.21 8.49 -14.70
CA ALA A 3 0.92 7.86 -14.98
C ALA A 3 -0.26 8.85 -15.07
N ILE A 4 -0.17 9.97 -14.33
CA ILE A 4 -1.18 11.04 -14.35
C ILE A 4 -1.06 11.82 -15.66
N ASP A 5 0.17 12.15 -16.07
CA ASP A 5 0.42 12.86 -17.33
C ASP A 5 -0.06 12.03 -18.53
N MET A 6 0.18 10.72 -18.52
CA MET A 6 -0.33 9.80 -19.54
C MET A 6 -1.87 9.76 -19.57
N ALA A 7 -2.51 9.69 -18.40
CA ALA A 7 -3.97 9.72 -18.31
C ALA A 7 -4.56 11.04 -18.81
N LEU A 8 -3.94 12.18 -18.46
CA LEU A 8 -4.34 13.51 -18.92
C LEU A 8 -4.12 13.70 -20.42
N ALA A 9 -3.10 13.04 -20.99
CA ALA A 9 -2.87 12.97 -22.44
C ALA A 9 -3.87 12.04 -23.18
N GLY A 10 -4.85 11.47 -22.46
CA GLY A 10 -5.88 10.60 -23.04
C GLY A 10 -5.38 9.19 -23.38
N ILE A 11 -4.19 8.81 -22.90
CA ILE A 11 -3.68 7.46 -23.07
C ILE A 11 -4.53 6.52 -22.23
N LYS A 12 -5.19 5.58 -22.91
CA LYS A 12 -6.02 4.56 -22.27
C LYS A 12 -5.19 3.32 -21.99
N SER A 13 -5.38 2.76 -20.79
CA SER A 13 -4.86 1.43 -20.50
C SER A 13 -5.50 0.41 -21.44
N VAL A 14 -4.68 -0.45 -22.04
CA VAL A 14 -5.15 -1.57 -22.88
C VAL A 14 -5.82 -2.64 -22.02
N ILE A 15 -5.35 -2.79 -20.77
CA ILE A 15 -5.87 -3.76 -19.81
C ILE A 15 -6.81 -3.04 -18.83
N PRO A 16 -8.03 -3.57 -18.57
CA PRO A 16 -8.93 -3.01 -17.56
C PRO A 16 -8.29 -2.92 -16.17
N ALA A 17 -8.65 -1.86 -15.42
CA ALA A 17 -8.07 -1.62 -14.10
C ALA A 17 -8.32 -2.77 -13.11
N ASP A 18 -9.50 -3.40 -13.16
CA ASP A 18 -9.88 -4.49 -12.26
C ASP A 18 -8.99 -5.74 -12.47
N GLU A 19 -8.62 -6.03 -13.72
CA GLU A 19 -7.70 -7.13 -14.04
C GLU A 19 -6.30 -6.84 -13.53
N VAL A 20 -5.82 -5.60 -13.70
CA VAL A 20 -4.53 -5.16 -13.15
C VAL A 20 -4.50 -5.30 -11.64
N ILE A 21 -5.56 -4.87 -10.95
CA ILE A 21 -5.68 -4.98 -9.48
C ILE A 21 -5.67 -6.45 -9.05
N THR A 22 -6.41 -7.31 -9.75
CA THR A 22 -6.48 -8.74 -9.44
C THR A 22 -5.11 -9.39 -9.59
N ALA A 23 -4.43 -9.17 -10.71
CA ALA A 23 -3.09 -9.67 -10.96
C ALA A 23 -2.08 -9.17 -9.92
N MET A 24 -2.14 -7.88 -9.55
CA MET A 24 -1.29 -7.31 -8.49
C MET A 24 -1.49 -8.04 -7.16
N GLY A 25 -2.75 -8.32 -6.79
CA GLY A 25 -3.09 -9.04 -5.57
C GLY A 25 -2.58 -10.48 -5.57
N GLU A 26 -2.72 -11.20 -6.69
CA GLU A 26 -2.24 -12.58 -6.83
C GLU A 26 -0.73 -12.66 -6.74
N VAL A 27 -0.03 -11.79 -7.46
CA VAL A 27 1.44 -11.70 -7.44
C VAL A 27 1.91 -11.37 -6.02
N GLY A 28 1.32 -10.38 -5.36
CA GLY A 28 1.65 -10.03 -3.96
C GLY A 28 1.44 -11.20 -2.99
N ARG A 29 0.36 -11.98 -3.14
CA ARG A 29 0.12 -13.19 -2.34
C ARG A 29 1.07 -14.34 -2.66
N SER A 30 1.56 -14.44 -3.90
CA SER A 30 2.54 -15.48 -4.26
C SER A 30 3.97 -15.18 -3.76
N MET A 31 4.28 -13.90 -3.46
CA MET A 31 5.62 -13.52 -2.99
C MET A 31 5.94 -14.12 -1.60
N PRO A 32 7.21 -14.50 -1.35
CA PRO A 32 7.70 -14.83 -0.01
C PRO A 32 7.43 -13.70 0.97
N GLU A 33 7.15 -14.02 2.22
CA GLU A 33 6.81 -13.03 3.24
C GLU A 33 7.87 -11.92 3.30
N SER A 34 9.16 -12.25 3.29
CA SER A 34 10.24 -11.25 3.34
C SER A 34 10.21 -10.19 2.21
N LEU A 35 9.58 -10.48 1.08
CA LEU A 35 9.53 -9.60 -0.09
C LEU A 35 8.16 -8.93 -0.27
N ARG A 36 7.15 -9.29 0.51
CA ARG A 36 5.84 -8.62 0.47
C ARG A 36 5.93 -7.19 1.00
N GLU A 37 5.15 -6.30 0.40
CA GLU A 37 5.12 -4.88 0.76
C GLU A 37 4.83 -4.63 2.25
N THR A 38 3.87 -5.37 2.80
CA THR A 38 3.42 -5.27 4.20
C THR A 38 4.24 -6.09 5.18
N ALA A 39 5.28 -6.79 4.71
CA ALA A 39 6.18 -7.56 5.57
C ALA A 39 7.42 -6.75 5.98
N LYS A 40 8.33 -7.40 6.72
CA LYS A 40 9.54 -6.79 7.29
C LYS A 40 10.54 -6.24 6.26
N GLY A 41 10.35 -6.47 4.96
CA GLY A 41 11.25 -6.03 3.89
C GLY A 41 10.67 -4.98 2.92
N GLY A 42 9.38 -4.66 2.99
CA GLY A 42 8.71 -3.77 2.03
C GLY A 42 8.62 -2.30 2.47
N ILE A 43 7.83 -1.48 1.73
CA ILE A 43 7.61 -0.05 2.04
C ILE A 43 7.11 0.15 3.48
N ALA A 44 6.29 -0.77 3.99
CA ALA A 44 5.78 -0.72 5.36
C ALA A 44 6.88 -0.82 6.43
N ALA A 45 8.01 -1.49 6.13
CA ALA A 45 9.13 -1.65 7.05
C ALA A 45 10.09 -0.46 7.08
N THR A 46 9.93 0.51 6.16
CA THR A 46 10.74 1.74 6.13
C THR A 46 10.54 2.55 7.41
N PRO A 47 11.52 3.41 7.80
CA PRO A 47 11.38 4.26 8.98
C PRO A 47 10.12 5.14 8.94
N THR A 48 9.74 5.62 7.76
CA THR A 48 8.53 6.42 7.56
C THR A 48 7.26 5.58 7.72
N GLY A 49 7.22 4.38 7.12
CA GLY A 49 6.11 3.45 7.27
C GLY A 49 5.83 3.10 8.73
N LYS A 50 6.89 2.81 9.50
CA LYS A 50 6.81 2.56 10.95
C LYS A 50 6.24 3.74 11.73
N LYS A 51 6.73 4.96 11.48
CA LYS A 51 6.21 6.19 12.14
C LYS A 51 4.71 6.42 11.86
N ILE A 52 4.26 6.16 10.63
CA ILE A 52 2.84 6.28 10.27
C ILE A 52 2.01 5.22 10.99
N ALA A 53 2.47 3.96 11.02
CA ALA A 53 1.80 2.87 11.73
C ALA A 53 1.66 3.15 13.23
N GLU A 54 2.71 3.68 13.87
CA GLU A 54 2.68 4.12 15.28
C GLU A 54 1.68 5.25 15.52
N ARG A 55 1.56 6.21 14.58
CA ARG A 55 0.58 7.29 14.70
C ARG A 55 -0.86 6.77 14.59
N LEU A 56 -1.11 5.85 13.66
CA LEU A 56 -2.42 5.25 13.45
C LEU A 56 -2.87 4.41 14.66
N THR A 57 -1.95 3.63 15.25
CA THR A 57 -2.22 2.84 16.46
C THR A 57 -2.42 3.69 17.71
N LYS A 58 -1.67 4.80 17.88
CA LYS A 58 -1.91 5.75 18.98
C LYS A 58 -3.23 6.53 18.84
N SER A 59 -3.65 6.82 17.60
CA SER A 59 -4.89 7.56 17.32
C SER A 59 -6.17 6.71 17.45
N SER A 60 -6.04 5.39 17.46
CA SER A 60 -7.17 4.44 17.48
C SER A 60 -7.44 3.85 18.87
N ASN A 61 -6.90 4.45 19.94
CA ASN A 61 -7.26 4.10 21.31
C ASN A 61 -8.29 5.09 21.91
N PRO A 62 -9.61 4.90 21.73
CA PRO A 62 -10.63 5.70 22.41
C PRO A 62 -10.71 5.44 23.94
N HIS A 63 -9.85 4.60 24.54
CA HIS A 63 -10.00 4.19 25.94
C HIS A 63 -8.90 4.62 26.94
N SER A 64 -7.89 5.43 26.59
CA SER A 64 -6.91 5.92 27.59
C SER A 64 -7.24 7.29 28.21
N ARG A 65 -8.53 7.64 28.36
CA ARG A 65 -8.98 8.85 29.09
C ARG A 65 -9.72 8.56 30.40
N LEU A 66 -9.54 7.38 31.00
CA LEU A 66 -9.95 7.12 32.39
C LEU A 66 -8.96 6.14 33.06
N SER A 67 -7.93 6.71 33.68
CA SER A 67 -7.40 6.32 35.00
C SER A 67 -6.42 7.37 35.47
#